data_AF-A0A924YJP0-F1
#
_entry.id   AF-A0A924YJP0-F1
#
_cell.length_a   1.000
_cell.length_b   1.000
_cell.length_c   1.000
_cell.angle_alpha   90.00
_cell.angle_beta   90.00
_cell.angle_gamma   90.00
#
_symmetry.space_group_name_H-M   'P 1'
#
loop_
_entity.id
_entity.type
_entity.pdbx_description
1 polymer ?
#
loop_
_entity_poly.entity_id
_entity_poly.type
_entity_poly.pdbx_seq_one_letter_code
_entity_poly.pdbx_strand_id
1 'polypeptide(L)'
;MSDVEPDVIPIADVVEVADDAGAKGANAKQARKNQANQEARRKAKEQELRRRRQEARKQMLQRRQQQQGGPEREIRAVAVGVRDGRVPADCNIFLRGELKERGPIVPRGTITLPGMPALGTIPSDRSGRLELANWITSRQNPLTARVMVNRIWQHLFGQGLVTTVDNFG
;
A
#
# COMPACT_ATOMS: atom_id res chain seq x y z
N MET A 1 -59.88 -11.80 46.26
CA MET A 1 -59.97 -10.36 45.88
C MET A 1 -58.82 -10.09 44.94
N SER A 2 -58.91 -10.34 43.64
CA SER A 2 -60.04 -10.53 42.72
C SER A 2 -59.45 -11.32 41.55
N ASP A 3 -59.90 -12.55 41.29
CA ASP A 3 -61.03 -12.84 40.38
C ASP A 3 -60.85 -12.19 39.00
N VAL A 4 -60.31 -12.94 38.04
CA VAL A 4 -60.97 -13.23 36.75
C VAL A 4 -60.45 -14.60 36.26
N GLU A 5 -61.39 -15.52 36.12
CA GLU A 5 -61.29 -16.91 35.65
C GLU A 5 -61.22 -17.00 34.09
N PRO A 6 -61.09 -18.20 33.51
CA PRO A 6 -60.36 -18.49 32.27
C PRO A 6 -61.26 -18.50 31.03
N ASP A 7 -60.65 -18.63 29.85
CA ASP A 7 -61.39 -19.06 28.66
C ASP A 7 -60.85 -20.39 28.15
N VAL A 8 -61.77 -21.32 28.00
CA VAL A 8 -61.59 -22.77 27.90
C VAL A 8 -62.47 -23.24 26.73
N ILE A 9 -61.86 -24.05 25.84
CA ILE A 9 -62.47 -25.12 25.00
C ILE A 9 -63.17 -24.68 23.68
N PRO A 10 -63.14 -25.49 22.58
CA PRO A 10 -63.14 -26.96 22.61
C PRO A 10 -62.17 -27.77 21.74
N ILE A 11 -61.97 -28.99 22.23
CA ILE A 11 -61.69 -30.23 21.50
C ILE A 11 -63.05 -30.87 21.17
N ALA A 12 -63.30 -31.26 19.93
CA ALA A 12 -64.00 -32.51 19.52
C ALA A 12 -64.28 -32.53 18.00
N ASP A 13 -63.97 -33.68 17.40
CA ASP A 13 -64.53 -34.34 16.20
C ASP A 13 -64.48 -33.56 14.86
N VAL A 14 -63.98 -34.12 13.76
CA VAL A 14 -64.46 -35.36 13.12
C VAL A 14 -63.29 -36.05 12.41
N VAL A 15 -63.06 -37.31 12.75
CA VAL A 15 -62.37 -38.27 11.88
C VAL A 15 -63.33 -38.57 10.73
N GLU A 16 -63.10 -37.96 9.56
CA GLU A 16 -63.76 -38.40 8.34
C GLU A 16 -62.92 -39.52 7.72
N VAL A 17 -63.38 -40.75 7.94
CA VAL A 17 -62.96 -41.93 7.18
C VAL A 17 -63.54 -41.77 5.78
N ALA A 18 -62.73 -41.26 4.85
CA ALA A 18 -62.96 -41.41 3.42
C ALA A 18 -61.98 -42.46 2.89
N ASP A 19 -62.54 -43.65 2.66
CA ASP A 19 -61.96 -44.65 1.78
C ASP A 19 -61.63 -44.03 0.43
N ASP A 20 -60.35 -44.02 0.06
CA ASP A 20 -59.96 -43.98 -1.35
C ASP A 20 -58.76 -44.90 -1.58
N ALA A 21 -59.09 -46.20 -1.66
CA ALA A 21 -58.24 -47.21 -2.22
C ALA A 21 -58.12 -46.99 -3.75
N GLY A 22 -57.26 -46.06 -4.19
CA GLY A 22 -57.20 -45.76 -5.63
C GLY A 22 -55.92 -45.18 -6.24
N ALA A 23 -55.03 -44.49 -5.51
CA ALA A 23 -54.01 -43.64 -6.17
C ALA A 23 -52.55 -43.75 -5.67
N LYS A 24 -52.13 -44.87 -5.07
CA LYS A 24 -50.79 -44.99 -4.43
C LYS A 24 -49.62 -45.43 -5.34
N GLY A 25 -49.83 -45.71 -6.63
CA GLY A 25 -48.79 -46.26 -7.52
C GLY A 25 -47.95 -45.22 -8.31
N ALA A 26 -48.53 -44.09 -8.72
CA ALA A 26 -47.92 -43.17 -9.69
C ALA A 26 -46.98 -42.14 -9.05
N ASN A 27 -47.29 -41.67 -7.84
CA ASN A 27 -46.58 -40.55 -7.19
C ASN A 27 -45.22 -40.97 -6.59
N ALA A 28 -45.10 -42.22 -6.12
CA ALA A 28 -43.84 -42.77 -5.59
C ALA A 28 -42.76 -43.00 -6.67
N LYS A 29 -43.17 -43.32 -7.91
CA LYS A 29 -42.24 -43.44 -9.06
C LYS A 29 -41.66 -42.09 -9.47
N GLN A 30 -42.47 -41.03 -9.46
CA GLN A 30 -42.04 -39.68 -9.83
C GLN A 30 -41.08 -39.08 -8.78
N ALA A 31 -41.33 -39.31 -7.48
CA ALA A 31 -40.46 -38.88 -6.39
C ALA A 31 -39.06 -39.55 -6.45
N ARG A 32 -39.00 -40.87 -6.70
CA ARG A 32 -37.74 -41.60 -6.88
C ARG A 32 -36.96 -41.13 -8.11
N LYS A 33 -37.65 -40.82 -9.21
CA LYS A 33 -37.05 -40.28 -10.43
C LYS A 33 -36.46 -38.88 -10.20
N ASN A 34 -37.11 -38.05 -9.41
CA ASN A 34 -36.62 -36.71 -9.04
C ASN A 34 -35.43 -36.75 -8.08
N GLN A 35 -35.43 -37.66 -7.09
CA GLN A 35 -34.28 -37.88 -6.20
C GLN A 35 -33.06 -38.39 -6.96
N ALA A 36 -33.23 -39.37 -7.85
CA ALA A 36 -32.16 -39.87 -8.71
C ALA A 36 -31.58 -38.77 -9.62
N ASN A 37 -32.44 -37.89 -10.16
CA ASN A 37 -32.02 -36.77 -11.00
C ASN A 37 -31.28 -35.68 -10.19
N GLN A 38 -31.68 -35.44 -8.94
CA GLN A 38 -30.98 -34.52 -8.02
C GLN A 38 -29.62 -35.07 -7.59
N GLU A 39 -29.50 -36.36 -7.32
CA GLU A 39 -28.23 -37.02 -6.99
C GLU A 39 -27.27 -37.06 -8.18
N ALA A 40 -27.77 -37.32 -9.39
CA ALA A 40 -26.97 -37.25 -10.62
C ALA A 40 -26.41 -35.84 -10.84
N ARG A 41 -27.22 -34.78 -10.62
CA ARG A 41 -26.77 -33.38 -10.71
C ARG A 41 -25.74 -33.02 -9.63
N ARG A 42 -25.87 -33.55 -8.41
CA ARG A 42 -24.88 -33.35 -7.32
C ARG A 42 -23.54 -34.02 -7.68
N LYS A 43 -23.57 -35.27 -8.15
CA LYS A 43 -22.37 -36.00 -8.61
C LYS A 43 -21.70 -35.32 -9.81
N ALA A 44 -22.47 -34.82 -10.77
CA ALA A 44 -21.95 -34.07 -11.92
C ALA A 44 -21.29 -32.74 -11.49
N LYS A 45 -21.92 -31.97 -10.58
CA LYS A 45 -21.32 -30.75 -10.01
C LYS A 45 -20.03 -31.03 -9.23
N GLU A 46 -19.98 -32.14 -8.50
CA GLU A 46 -18.78 -32.54 -7.76
C GLU A 46 -17.64 -32.96 -8.70
N GLN A 47 -17.94 -33.67 -9.79
CA GLN A 47 -16.97 -34.00 -10.83
C GLN A 47 -16.43 -32.76 -11.54
N GLU A 48 -17.30 -31.80 -11.85
CA GLU A 48 -16.90 -30.51 -12.43
C GLU A 48 -16.03 -29.69 -11.47
N LEU A 49 -16.36 -29.65 -10.19
CA LEU A 49 -15.56 -28.98 -9.15
C LEU A 49 -14.18 -29.64 -9.01
N ARG A 50 -14.11 -30.98 -9.06
CA ARG A 50 -12.84 -31.72 -9.07
C ARG A 50 -12.00 -31.37 -10.29
N ARG A 51 -12.60 -31.26 -11.48
CA ARG A 51 -11.90 -30.87 -12.71
C ARG A 51 -11.37 -29.44 -12.63
N ARG A 52 -12.18 -28.47 -12.20
CA ARG A 52 -11.74 -27.07 -12.01
C ARG A 52 -10.61 -26.96 -10.99
N ARG A 53 -10.63 -27.75 -9.90
CA ARG A 53 -9.53 -27.80 -8.92
C ARG A 53 -8.24 -28.34 -9.52
N GLN A 54 -8.31 -29.38 -10.35
CA GLN A 54 -7.14 -29.93 -11.04
C GLN A 54 -6.56 -28.94 -12.05
N GLU A 55 -7.41 -28.26 -12.82
CA GLU A 55 -7.01 -27.21 -13.77
C GLU A 55 -6.36 -26.01 -13.06
N ALA A 56 -6.98 -25.54 -11.97
CA ALA A 56 -6.43 -24.45 -11.15
C ALA A 56 -5.07 -24.84 -10.53
N ARG A 57 -4.92 -26.09 -10.07
CA ARG A 57 -3.65 -26.60 -9.54
C ARG A 57 -2.57 -26.66 -10.61
N LYS A 58 -2.92 -27.09 -11.84
CA LYS A 58 -2.00 -27.08 -12.98
C LYS A 58 -1.59 -25.66 -13.37
N GLN A 59 -2.54 -24.72 -13.44
CA GLN A 59 -2.23 -23.30 -13.72
C GLN A 59 -1.33 -22.68 -12.65
N MET A 60 -1.57 -22.97 -11.37
CA MET A 60 -0.72 -22.50 -10.28
C MET A 60 0.70 -23.07 -10.38
N LEU A 61 0.85 -24.36 -10.70
CA LEU A 61 2.16 -24.97 -10.91
C LEU A 61 2.91 -24.35 -12.08
N GLN A 62 2.19 -24.09 -13.18
CA GLN A 62 2.74 -23.48 -14.39
C GLN A 62 3.18 -22.03 -14.14
N ARG A 63 2.37 -21.24 -13.42
CA ARG A 63 2.76 -19.90 -12.95
C ARG A 63 3.99 -19.94 -12.06
N ARG A 64 4.08 -20.91 -11.15
CA ARG A 64 5.24 -21.08 -10.27
C ARG A 64 6.49 -21.44 -11.06
N GLN A 65 6.39 -22.33 -12.05
CA GLN A 65 7.52 -22.67 -12.94
C GLN A 65 7.96 -21.47 -13.80
N GLN A 66 7.02 -20.70 -14.34
CA GLN A 66 7.33 -19.47 -15.10
C GLN A 66 8.01 -18.41 -14.24
N GLN A 67 7.65 -18.31 -12.95
CA GLN A 67 8.30 -17.41 -12.00
C GLN A 67 9.66 -17.93 -11.52
N GLN A 68 9.85 -19.26 -11.45
CA GLN A 68 11.11 -19.90 -11.05
C GLN A 68 12.14 -19.97 -12.18
N GLY A 69 11.74 -19.76 -13.45
CA GLY A 69 12.62 -19.79 -14.63
C GLY A 69 13.11 -18.42 -15.11
N GLY A 70 12.94 -17.36 -14.32
CA GLY A 70 13.63 -16.08 -14.61
C GLY A 70 15.14 -16.32 -14.55
N PRO A 71 15.96 -15.68 -15.43
CA PRO A 71 17.40 -15.84 -15.37
C PRO A 71 17.84 -15.57 -13.94
N GLU A 72 18.60 -16.51 -13.36
CA GLU A 72 19.26 -16.34 -12.08
C GLU A 72 19.99 -15.01 -12.17
N ARG A 73 19.46 -13.98 -11.50
CA ARG A 73 19.99 -12.63 -11.62
C ARG A 73 21.35 -12.69 -10.94
N GLU A 74 22.39 -12.83 -11.74
CA GLU A 74 23.78 -12.66 -11.34
C GLU A 74 23.81 -11.42 -10.45
N ILE A 75 24.06 -11.62 -9.15
CA ILE A 75 24.07 -10.52 -8.18
C ILE A 75 25.33 -9.72 -8.47
N ARG A 76 25.26 -8.85 -9.48
CA ARG A 76 26.28 -7.84 -9.69
C ARG A 76 26.22 -6.90 -8.49
N ALA A 77 27.37 -6.67 -7.88
CA ALA A 77 27.55 -5.60 -6.91
C ALA A 77 27.24 -4.28 -7.63
N VAL A 78 26.01 -3.81 -7.49
CA VAL A 78 25.55 -2.51 -7.98
C VAL A 78 25.49 -1.55 -6.80
N ALA A 79 26.07 -0.38 -6.97
CA ALA A 79 25.88 0.73 -6.04
C ALA A 79 24.78 1.65 -6.57
N VAL A 80 23.89 2.08 -5.69
CA VAL A 80 22.89 3.11 -6.04
C VAL A 80 23.62 4.45 -6.12
N GLY A 81 23.55 5.09 -7.29
CA GLY A 81 24.08 6.43 -7.52
C GLY A 81 22.95 7.43 -7.77
N VAL A 82 23.18 8.68 -7.38
CA VAL A 82 22.28 9.80 -7.70
C VAL A 82 22.82 10.49 -8.95
N ARG A 83 21.93 10.78 -9.91
CA ARG A 83 22.23 11.56 -11.12
C ARG A 83 21.24 12.69 -11.23
N ASP A 84 21.63 13.74 -11.94
CA ASP A 84 20.69 14.81 -12.26
C ASP A 84 19.51 14.31 -13.10
N GLY A 85 18.36 14.90 -12.85
CA GLY A 85 17.20 14.75 -13.71
C GLY A 85 17.50 15.36 -15.09
N ARG A 86 16.93 14.78 -16.14
CA ARG A 86 17.10 15.29 -17.52
C ARG A 86 16.64 16.74 -17.67
N VAL A 87 15.62 17.12 -16.91
CA VAL A 87 15.06 18.47 -16.88
C VAL A 87 15.09 18.95 -15.44
N PRO A 88 15.97 19.90 -15.09
CA PRO A 88 15.97 20.52 -13.77
C PRO A 88 14.68 21.30 -13.55
N ALA A 89 14.01 21.09 -12.41
CA ALA A 89 12.79 21.80 -12.05
C ALA A 89 12.92 22.51 -10.69
N ASP A 90 12.11 23.53 -10.49
CA ASP A 90 11.87 24.12 -9.18
C ASP A 90 10.98 23.20 -8.34
N CYS A 91 10.99 23.37 -7.01
CA CYS A 91 10.23 22.52 -6.10
C CYS A 91 9.17 23.33 -5.35
N ASN A 92 8.01 22.70 -5.12
CA ASN A 92 6.99 23.25 -4.23
C ASN A 92 7.44 23.14 -2.77
N ILE A 93 7.07 24.11 -1.95
CA ILE A 93 7.08 23.93 -0.49
C ILE A 93 6.01 22.89 -0.15
N PHE A 94 6.38 21.85 0.59
CA PHE A 94 5.39 20.92 1.16
C PHE A 94 4.90 21.45 2.50
N LEU A 95 3.63 21.83 2.55
CA LEU A 95 3.03 22.40 3.74
C LEU A 95 3.04 21.33 4.84
N ARG A 96 3.66 21.65 5.98
CA ARG A 96 3.83 20.73 7.11
C ARG A 96 4.55 19.41 6.75
N GLY A 97 5.30 19.38 5.65
CA GLY A 97 6.00 18.19 5.16
C GLY A 97 5.10 17.16 4.48
N GLU A 98 3.82 17.45 4.24
CA GLU A 98 2.90 16.55 3.55
C GLU A 98 3.07 16.64 2.03
N LEU A 99 3.37 15.51 1.39
CA LEU A 99 3.67 15.45 -0.05
C LEU A 99 2.46 15.83 -0.93
N LYS A 100 1.25 15.58 -0.41
CA LYS A 100 -0.02 15.89 -1.08
C LYS A 100 -0.39 17.37 -0.96
N GLU A 101 0.09 18.06 0.08
CA GLU A 101 -0.21 19.47 0.32
C GLU A 101 0.91 20.35 -0.22
N ARG A 102 0.81 20.67 -1.52
CA ARG A 102 1.78 21.52 -2.21
C ARG A 102 1.44 22.99 -2.03
N GLY A 103 2.37 23.73 -1.45
CA GLY A 103 2.39 25.18 -1.41
C GLY A 103 3.03 25.80 -2.66
N PRO A 104 3.43 27.08 -2.58
CA PRO A 104 3.99 27.80 -3.72
C PRO A 104 5.30 27.17 -4.21
N ILE A 105 5.59 27.35 -5.50
CA ILE A 105 6.86 26.96 -6.11
C ILE A 105 7.95 27.89 -5.59
N VAL A 106 9.05 27.31 -5.14
CA VAL A 106 10.25 28.06 -4.73
C VAL A 106 11.32 27.89 -5.80
N PRO A 107 11.82 29.01 -6.37
CA PRO A 107 12.90 28.94 -7.33
C PRO A 107 14.15 28.36 -6.68
N ARG A 108 14.93 27.61 -7.45
CA ARG A 108 16.27 27.19 -6.99
C ARG A 108 17.10 28.41 -6.58
N GLY A 109 17.78 28.33 -5.45
CA GLY A 109 18.54 29.44 -4.89
C GLY A 109 19.20 29.10 -3.55
N THR A 110 19.71 30.11 -2.85
CA THR A 110 20.17 29.99 -1.46
C THR A 110 19.28 30.75 -0.49
N ILE A 111 19.51 30.50 0.79
CA ILE A 111 19.02 31.33 1.87
C ILE A 111 19.65 32.73 1.73
N THR A 112 18.80 33.76 1.75
CA THR A 112 19.23 35.15 1.77
C THR A 112 19.41 35.58 3.22
N LEU A 113 20.66 35.82 3.62
CA LEU A 113 21.02 36.33 4.95
C LEU A 113 21.77 37.65 4.80
N PRO A 114 21.54 38.63 5.69
CA PRO A 114 22.32 39.87 5.69
C PRO A 114 23.83 39.58 5.79
N GLY A 115 24.62 40.16 4.90
CA GLY A 115 26.08 39.97 4.87
C GLY A 115 26.56 38.68 4.21
N MET A 116 25.66 37.83 3.69
CA MET A 116 26.03 36.69 2.85
C MET A 116 26.03 37.06 1.38
N PRO A 117 26.97 36.53 0.58
CA PRO A 117 26.90 36.67 -0.87
C PRO A 117 25.62 35.98 -1.37
N ALA A 118 24.92 36.59 -2.33
CA ALA A 118 23.82 35.90 -3.01
C ALA A 118 24.37 34.74 -3.85
N LEU A 119 23.63 33.64 -3.92
CA LEU A 119 23.86 32.68 -5.00
C LEU A 119 23.52 33.38 -6.31
N GLY A 120 24.50 33.44 -7.22
CA GLY A 120 24.28 33.99 -8.55
C GLY A 120 23.18 33.23 -9.31
N THR A 121 22.83 33.73 -10.49
CA THR A 121 21.81 33.10 -11.34
C THR A 121 22.15 31.64 -11.64
N ILE A 122 21.25 30.73 -11.28
CA ILE A 122 21.36 29.32 -11.65
C ILE A 122 20.88 29.15 -13.10
N PRO A 123 21.70 28.59 -14.00
CA PRO A 123 21.26 28.29 -15.36
C PRO A 123 20.04 27.37 -15.39
N SER A 124 19.12 27.61 -16.34
CA SER A 124 17.88 26.82 -16.45
C SER A 124 18.13 25.36 -16.83
N ASP A 125 19.23 25.09 -17.54
CA ASP A 125 19.69 23.77 -17.97
C ASP A 125 20.45 22.99 -16.90
N ARG A 126 20.69 23.59 -15.71
CA ARG A 126 21.45 22.97 -14.62
C ARG A 126 20.63 22.82 -13.34
N SER A 127 21.03 21.85 -12.51
CA SER A 127 20.40 21.59 -11.22
C SER A 127 20.69 22.65 -10.16
N GLY A 128 21.71 23.49 -10.34
CA GLY A 128 22.14 24.44 -9.32
C GLY A 128 23.10 23.86 -8.27
N ARG A 129 23.38 22.54 -8.29
CA ARG A 129 24.24 21.90 -7.28
C ARG A 129 25.69 22.35 -7.36
N LEU A 130 26.21 22.57 -8.57
CA LEU A 130 27.58 23.05 -8.77
C LEU A 130 27.71 24.50 -8.27
N GLU A 131 26.72 25.33 -8.62
CA GLU A 131 26.63 26.72 -8.19
C GLU A 131 26.55 26.80 -6.66
N LEU A 132 25.72 25.96 -6.04
CA LEU A 132 25.61 25.85 -4.58
C LEU A 132 26.93 25.38 -3.94
N ALA A 133 27.58 24.37 -4.51
CA ALA A 133 28.86 23.87 -4.00
C ALA A 133 29.92 24.99 -4.00
N ASN A 134 30.05 25.69 -5.13
CA ASN A 134 30.97 26.82 -5.27
C ASN A 134 30.65 27.95 -4.29
N TRP A 135 29.37 28.20 -4.01
CA TRP A 135 28.93 29.21 -3.05
C TRP A 135 29.20 28.82 -1.60
N ILE A 136 29.02 27.54 -1.22
CA ILE A 136 29.35 27.04 0.12
C ILE A 136 30.86 27.14 0.36
N THR A 137 31.68 26.80 -0.65
CA THR A 137 33.15 26.82 -0.55
C THR A 137 33.77 28.18 -0.89
N SER A 138 32.96 29.19 -1.19
CA SER A 138 33.43 30.52 -1.54
C SER A 138 34.15 31.17 -0.36
N ARG A 139 35.28 31.86 -0.63
CA ARG A 139 35.97 32.66 0.40
C ARG A 139 35.14 33.84 0.89
N GLN A 140 34.14 34.26 0.11
CA GLN A 140 33.20 35.32 0.48
C GLN A 140 32.10 34.79 1.41
N ASN A 141 32.01 33.48 1.64
CA ASN A 141 31.05 32.86 2.56
C ASN A 141 31.72 32.64 3.94
N PRO A 142 31.43 33.48 4.95
CA PRO A 142 32.04 33.35 6.27
C PRO A 142 31.51 32.16 7.08
N LEU A 143 30.33 31.62 6.76
CA LEU A 143 29.69 30.57 7.58
C LEU A 143 30.50 29.28 7.58
N THR A 144 30.99 28.86 6.42
CA THR A 144 31.78 27.63 6.29
C THR A 144 33.05 27.70 7.14
N ALA A 145 33.75 28.84 7.09
CA ALA A 145 34.94 29.05 7.91
C ALA A 145 34.60 29.06 9.40
N ARG A 146 33.53 29.77 9.81
CA ARG A 146 33.09 29.84 11.21
C ARG A 146 32.72 28.47 11.79
N VAL A 147 31.92 27.69 11.06
CA VAL A 147 31.51 26.33 11.47
C VAL A 147 32.74 25.41 11.58
N MET A 148 33.66 25.48 10.63
CA MET A 148 34.87 24.65 10.67
C MET A 148 35.81 25.03 11.82
N VAL A 149 35.99 26.32 12.11
CA VAL A 149 36.75 26.76 13.28
C VAL A 149 36.11 26.27 14.57
N ASN A 150 34.78 26.36 14.70
CA ASN A 150 34.07 25.86 15.88
C ASN A 150 34.26 24.34 16.06
N ARG A 151 34.17 23.57 14.97
CA ARG A 151 34.42 22.12 14.97
C ARG A 151 35.84 21.77 15.38
N ILE A 152 36.84 22.42 14.79
CA ILE A 152 38.25 22.19 15.13
C ILE A 152 38.49 22.51 16.61
N TRP A 153 37.97 23.63 17.09
CA TRP A 153 38.10 24.03 18.50
C TRP A 153 37.44 23.01 19.43
N GLN A 154 36.22 22.57 19.13
CA GLN A 154 35.54 21.52 19.90
C GLN A 154 36.36 20.22 19.94
N HIS A 155 36.94 19.79 18.82
CA HIS A 155 37.75 18.58 18.76
C HIS A 155 39.04 18.69 19.58
N LEU A 156 39.61 19.88 19.71
CA LEU A 156 40.86 20.12 20.46
C LEU A 156 40.61 20.31 21.96
N PHE A 157 39.55 21.02 22.36
CA PHE A 157 39.32 21.45 23.74
C PHE A 157 38.12 20.77 24.41
N GLY A 158 37.40 19.89 23.69
CA GLY A 158 36.22 19.19 24.19
C GLY A 158 34.93 20.04 24.21
N GLN A 159 35.03 21.35 24.08
CA GLN A 159 33.90 22.28 24.02
C GLN A 159 34.12 23.28 22.88
N GLY A 160 33.10 23.47 22.04
CA GLY A 160 33.13 24.48 20.97
C GLY A 160 33.04 25.91 21.51
N LEU A 161 33.47 26.88 20.71
CA LEU A 161 33.24 28.31 20.97
C LEU A 161 31.74 28.60 21.09
N VAL A 162 30.95 27.94 20.25
CA VAL A 162 29.51 27.83 20.38
C VAL A 162 29.16 26.37 20.62
N THR A 163 28.30 26.13 21.61
CA THR A 163 27.89 24.79 22.05
C THR A 163 27.19 24.00 20.95
N THR A 164 26.48 24.67 20.04
CA THR A 164 25.76 24.07 18.92
C THR A 164 26.61 23.97 17.67
N VAL A 165 27.40 22.90 17.58
CA VAL A 165 28.40 22.78 16.51
C VAL A 165 27.80 22.53 15.13
N ASP A 166 26.59 21.96 15.06
CA ASP A 166 25.91 21.65 13.79
C ASP A 166 24.90 22.72 13.32
N ASN A 167 24.57 23.70 14.17
CA ASN A 167 23.65 24.80 13.83
C ASN A 167 24.42 26.09 13.56
N PHE A 168 25.20 26.12 12.48
CA PHE A 168 25.95 27.29 12.01
C PHE A 168 27.02 27.86 12.97
N GLY A 169 27.30 27.18 14.09
CA GLY A 169 28.28 27.61 15.10
C GLY A 169 27.90 28.94 15.72
#